data_AF-A0A7G8Z9F1-F1
#
_entry.id   AF-A0A7G8Z9F1-F1
#
_cell.length_a   1.000
_cell.length_b   1.000
_cell.length_c   1.000
_cell.angle_alpha   90.00
_cell.angle_beta   90.00
_cell.angle_gamma   90.00
#
_symmetry.space_group_name_H-M   'P 1'
#
loop_
_entity.id
_entity.type
_entity.pdbx_description
1 polymer ?
#
loop_
_entity_poly.entity_id
_entity_poly.type
_entity_poly.pdbx_seq_one_letter_code
_entity_poly.pdbx_strand_id
1 'polypeptide(L)'
;MAATAIFFVIEPLLPQIIVYIMKSNATIPLRYPAPIYWIGLDMEKNYILIWCVSSFSIFVIAAIICATDTTLIFQLQHCCGLFAVVSYQIKNPPKSLLYEEESQSYRYEDAQYQHYIMCIKNHKRAIEYVN
;
A
#
# COMPACT_ATOMS: atom_id res chain seq x y z
N MET A 1 -1.12 -8.12 10.49
CA MET A 1 0.10 -8.39 9.69
C MET A 1 1.39 -8.18 10.49
N ALA A 2 1.58 -7.07 11.21
CA ALA A 2 2.74 -6.93 12.10
C ALA A 2 2.80 -8.04 13.17
N ALA A 3 1.67 -8.31 13.84
CA ALA A 3 1.57 -9.42 14.80
C ALA A 3 1.86 -10.80 14.18
N THR A 4 1.38 -11.06 12.96
CA THR A 4 1.60 -12.35 12.27
C THR A 4 3.06 -12.52 11.84
N ALA A 5 3.73 -11.45 11.41
CA ALA A 5 5.18 -11.48 11.14
C ALA A 5 6.00 -11.72 12.42
N ILE A 6 5.58 -11.14 13.54
CA ILE A 6 6.19 -11.38 14.85
C ILE A 6 6.04 -12.85 15.27
N PHE A 7 4.84 -13.44 15.13
CA PHE A 7 4.63 -14.85 15.43
C PHE A 7 5.48 -15.78 14.56
N PHE A 8 5.63 -15.46 13.27
CA PHE A 8 6.46 -16.24 12.34
C PHE A 8 7.95 -16.21 12.72
N VAL A 9 8.45 -15.07 13.22
CA VAL A 9 9.85 -14.95 13.68
C VAL A 9 10.06 -15.66 15.04
N ILE A 10 9.03 -15.71 15.89
CA ILE A 10 9.09 -16.38 17.20
C ILE A 10 8.94 -17.91 17.09
N GLU A 11 8.27 -18.42 16.06
CA GLU A 11 8.04 -19.85 15.81
C GLU A 11 9.29 -20.74 15.93
N PRO A 12 10.45 -20.40 15.32
CA PRO A 12 11.69 -21.18 15.50
C PRO A 12 12.38 -20.97 16.86
N LEU A 13 12.13 -19.86 17.56
CA LEU A 13 12.74 -19.58 18.89
C LEU A 13 12.02 -20.30 20.03
N LEU A 14 10.71 -20.47 19.91
CA LEU A 14 9.85 -21.14 20.90
C LEU A 14 10.44 -22.45 21.45
N PRO A 15 10.84 -23.44 20.62
CA PRO A 15 11.39 -24.68 21.13
C PRO A 15 12.74 -24.49 21.86
N GLN A 16 13.55 -23.51 21.45
CA GLN A 16 14.83 -23.21 22.12
C GLN A 16 14.62 -22.58 23.49
N ILE A 17 13.69 -21.62 23.60
CA ILE A 17 13.32 -20.97 24.86
C ILE A 17 12.76 -22.01 25.84
N ILE A 18 11.89 -22.91 25.37
CA ILE A 18 11.28 -23.96 26.20
C ILE A 18 12.35 -24.88 26.77
N VAL A 19 13.31 -25.35 25.97
CA VAL A 19 14.40 -26.21 26.47
C VAL A 19 15.31 -25.50 27.45
N TYR A 20 15.62 -24.22 27.19
CA TYR A 20 16.41 -23.41 28.10
C TYR A 20 15.73 -23.24 29.47
N ILE A 21 14.44 -22.90 29.48
CA ILE A 21 13.65 -22.74 30.72
C ILE A 21 13.50 -24.07 31.45
N MET A 22 13.23 -25.16 30.71
CA MET A 22 13.07 -26.50 31.30
C MET A 22 14.39 -27.15 31.70
N LYS A 23 15.56 -26.53 31.42
CA LYS A 23 16.90 -27.13 31.61
C LYS A 23 16.98 -28.56 31.05
N SER A 24 16.32 -28.80 29.93
CA SER A 24 16.29 -30.14 29.32
C SER A 24 17.62 -30.42 28.62
N ASN A 25 18.19 -31.62 28.83
CA ASN A 25 19.39 -32.09 28.12
C ASN A 25 19.08 -32.61 26.70
N ALA A 26 17.86 -32.43 26.20
CA ALA A 26 17.47 -32.86 24.87
C ALA A 26 18.06 -31.93 23.80
N THR A 27 18.85 -32.50 22.89
CA THR A 27 19.33 -31.82 21.68
C THR A 27 18.17 -31.69 20.69
N ILE A 28 17.52 -30.51 20.64
CA ILE A 28 16.48 -30.24 19.64
C ILE A 28 17.15 -29.90 18.31
N PRO A 29 16.71 -30.47 17.17
CA PRO A 29 17.21 -30.08 15.86
C PRO A 29 16.90 -28.61 15.58
N LEU A 30 17.90 -27.85 15.13
CA LEU A 30 17.74 -26.44 14.80
C LEU A 30 16.72 -26.30 13.64
N ARG A 31 15.53 -25.81 13.97
CA ARG A 31 14.50 -25.50 12.98
C ARG A 31 14.74 -24.11 12.43
N TYR A 32 14.68 -23.99 11.11
CA TYR A 32 14.74 -22.72 10.41
C TYR A 32 13.31 -22.32 10.01
N PRO A 33 12.94 -21.03 10.11
CA PRO A 33 11.60 -20.56 9.72
C PRO A 33 11.31 -20.76 8.23
N ALA A 34 12.35 -20.92 7.40
CA ALA A 34 12.23 -21.30 6.00
C ALA A 34 13.38 -22.27 5.62
N PRO A 35 13.15 -23.23 4.70
CA PRO A 35 14.20 -24.11 4.19
C PRO A 35 15.15 -23.32 3.28
N ILE A 36 16.09 -22.60 3.88
CA ILE A 36 17.07 -21.78 3.15
C ILE A 36 18.38 -22.56 3.09
N TYR A 37 18.74 -23.03 1.89
CA TYR A 37 20.04 -23.62 1.62
C TYR A 37 21.00 -22.55 1.13
N TRP A 38 21.84 -22.05 2.04
CA TRP A 38 22.97 -21.18 1.74
C TRP A 38 24.12 -22.03 1.17
N ILE A 39 24.39 -21.88 -0.13
CA ILE A 39 25.57 -22.50 -0.76
C ILE A 39 26.83 -21.96 -0.07
N GLY A 40 27.70 -22.86 0.41
CA GLY A 40 29.03 -22.53 0.95
C GLY A 40 29.09 -22.11 2.41
N LEU A 41 27.98 -22.14 3.16
CA LEU A 41 27.92 -21.75 4.57
C LEU A 41 27.57 -22.94 5.46
N ASP A 42 28.42 -23.20 6.46
CA ASP A 42 28.19 -24.22 7.48
C ASP A 42 27.05 -23.76 8.41
N MET A 43 25.88 -24.39 8.24
CA MET A 43 24.59 -24.01 8.84
C MET A 43 24.58 -24.13 10.36
N GLU A 44 25.36 -25.07 10.89
CA GLU A 44 25.44 -25.34 12.32
C GLU A 44 26.33 -24.32 13.03
N LYS A 45 27.42 -23.88 12.39
CA LYS A 45 28.35 -22.90 12.99
C LYS A 45 27.81 -21.48 12.98
N ASN A 46 26.99 -21.12 12.00
CA ASN A 46 26.52 -19.75 11.78
C ASN A 46 25.00 -19.58 11.98
N TYR A 47 24.38 -20.43 12.80
CA TYR A 47 22.92 -20.43 13.00
C TYR A 47 22.34 -19.06 13.34
N ILE A 48 22.95 -18.32 14.29
CA ILE A 48 22.45 -17.02 14.75
C ILE A 48 22.45 -16.00 13.61
N LEU A 49 23.51 -15.97 12.81
CA LEU A 49 23.64 -15.06 11.67
C LEU A 49 22.54 -15.33 10.63
N ILE A 50 22.35 -16.61 10.30
CA ILE A 50 21.37 -17.05 9.30
C ILE A 50 19.95 -16.74 9.78
N TRP A 51 19.67 -16.98 11.06
CA TRP A 51 18.38 -16.67 11.67
C TRP A 51 18.09 -15.16 11.65
N CYS A 52 19.07 -14.31 11.99
CA CYS A 52 18.93 -12.85 11.93
C CYS A 52 18.67 -12.35 10.51
N VAL A 53 19.45 -12.80 9.52
CA VAL A 53 19.30 -12.39 8.12
C VAL A 53 17.95 -12.84 7.55
N SER A 54 17.55 -14.09 7.82
CA SER A 54 16.26 -14.61 7.38
C SER A 54 15.10 -13.82 7.99
N SER A 55 15.14 -13.55 9.30
CA SER A 55 14.10 -12.78 9.99
C SER A 55 14.01 -11.36 9.44
N PHE A 56 15.15 -10.70 9.24
CA PHE A 56 15.20 -9.36 8.65
C PHE A 56 14.63 -9.34 7.23
N SER A 57 14.98 -10.32 6.40
CA SER A 57 14.43 -10.45 5.05
C SER A 57 12.91 -10.58 5.04
N ILE A 58 12.34 -11.39 5.94
CA ILE A 58 10.89 -11.55 6.07
C ILE A 58 10.22 -10.21 6.46
N PHE A 59 10.81 -9.47 7.40
CA PHE A 59 10.32 -8.14 7.77
C PHE A 59 10.35 -7.16 6.59
N VAL A 60 11.44 -7.15 5.82
CA VAL A 60 11.57 -6.28 4.64
C VAL A 60 10.51 -6.63 3.59
N ILE A 61 10.31 -7.92 3.29
CA ILE A 61 9.30 -8.37 2.33
C ILE A 61 7.89 -7.94 2.79
N ALA A 62 7.56 -8.15 4.07
CA ALA A 62 6.28 -7.74 4.62
C ALA A 62 6.07 -6.22 4.55
N ALA A 63 7.12 -5.42 4.82
CA ALA A 63 7.08 -3.97 4.71
C ALA A 63 6.86 -3.51 3.27
N ILE A 64 7.51 -4.14 2.30
CA ILE A 64 7.32 -3.84 0.86
C ILE A 64 5.87 -4.11 0.46
N ILE A 65 5.30 -5.26 0.85
CA ILE A 65 3.90 -5.58 0.55
C ILE A 65 2.96 -4.52 1.14
N CYS A 66 3.14 -4.15 2.41
CA CYS A 66 2.33 -3.11 3.06
C CYS A 66 2.47 -1.74 2.38
N ALA A 67 3.68 -1.34 2.02
CA ALA A 67 3.94 -0.10 1.29
C ALA A 67 3.24 -0.12 -0.07
N THR A 68 3.28 -1.25 -0.76
CA THR A 68 2.62 -1.42 -2.06
C THR A 68 1.10 -1.34 -1.92
N ASP A 69 0.52 -2.08 -0.98
CA ASP A 69 -0.93 -2.06 -0.73
C ASP A 69 -1.42 -0.65 -0.34
N THR A 70 -0.70 0.03 0.55
CA THR A 70 -1.08 1.38 0.97
C THR A 70 -0.97 2.41 -0.15
N THR A 71 0.08 2.33 -0.97
CA THR A 71 0.22 3.23 -2.13
C THR A 71 -0.88 3.01 -3.16
N LEU A 72 -1.26 1.75 -3.43
CA LEU A 72 -2.39 1.41 -4.30
C LEU A 72 -3.71 1.97 -3.76
N ILE A 73 -4.01 1.76 -2.48
CA ILE A 73 -5.22 2.28 -1.84
C ILE A 73 -5.26 3.82 -1.91
N PHE A 74 -4.12 4.47 -1.67
CA PHE A 74 -4.03 5.93 -1.72
C PHE A 74 -4.28 6.46 -3.14
N GLN A 75 -3.68 5.83 -4.15
CA GLN A 75 -3.92 6.17 -5.56
C GLN A 75 -5.39 6.01 -5.94
N LEU A 76 -6.02 4.89 -5.55
CA LEU A 76 -7.45 4.66 -5.77
C LEU A 76 -8.30 5.73 -5.09
N GLN A 77 -8.04 6.04 -3.82
CA GLN A 77 -8.78 7.06 -3.08
C GLN A 77 -8.64 8.44 -3.73
N HIS A 78 -7.45 8.81 -4.19
CA HIS A 78 -7.21 10.06 -4.89
C HIS A 78 -7.98 10.12 -6.22
N CYS A 79 -7.97 9.04 -7.00
CA CYS A 79 -8.72 8.95 -8.25
C CYS A 79 -10.23 9.03 -8.01
N CYS A 80 -10.75 8.27 -7.04
CA CYS A 80 -12.15 8.33 -6.63
C CYS A 80 -12.55 9.74 -6.17
N GLY A 81 -11.68 10.42 -5.41
CA GLY A 81 -11.88 11.81 -5.00
C GLY A 81 -11.95 12.78 -6.18
N LEU A 82 -11.04 12.66 -7.14
CA LEU A 82 -11.06 13.42 -8.39
C LEU A 82 -12.36 13.19 -9.18
N PHE A 83 -12.78 11.93 -9.33
CA PHE A 83 -14.04 11.61 -10.01
C PHE A 83 -15.26 12.15 -9.27
N ALA A 84 -15.26 12.13 -7.93
CA ALA A 84 -16.34 12.71 -7.14
C ALA A 84 -16.43 14.23 -7.32
N VAL A 85 -15.29 14.93 -7.34
CA VAL A 85 -15.23 16.38 -7.59
C VAL A 85 -15.72 16.72 -8.99
N VAL A 86 -15.24 16.01 -10.03
CA VAL A 86 -15.69 16.20 -11.41
C VAL A 86 -17.19 15.94 -11.53
N SER A 87 -17.69 14.86 -10.93
CA SER A 87 -19.13 14.54 -10.92
C SER A 87 -19.95 15.63 -10.22
N TYR A 88 -19.45 16.21 -9.13
CA TYR A 88 -20.09 17.33 -8.45
C TYR A 88 -20.11 18.60 -9.31
N GLN A 89 -19.01 18.94 -9.99
CA GLN A 89 -18.92 20.08 -10.90
C GLN A 89 -19.89 19.95 -12.07
N ILE A 90 -20.02 18.75 -12.65
CA ILE A 90 -20.99 18.45 -13.72
C ILE A 90 -22.43 18.65 -13.24
N LYS A 91 -22.74 18.20 -12.02
CA LYS A 91 -24.10 18.28 -11.43
C LYS A 91 -24.45 19.69 -10.94
N ASN A 92 -23.45 20.46 -10.50
CA ASN A 92 -23.59 21.80 -9.97
C ASN A 92 -22.69 22.77 -10.73
N PRO A 93 -23.05 23.11 -11.98
CA PRO A 93 -22.35 24.18 -12.69
C PRO A 93 -22.44 25.48 -11.87
N PRO A 94 -21.41 26.35 -11.92
CA PRO A 94 -21.40 27.58 -11.13
C PRO A 94 -22.64 28.44 -11.45
N LYS A 95 -23.47 28.69 -10.43
CA LYS A 95 -24.65 29.57 -10.51
C LYS A 95 -24.29 31.07 -10.43
N SER A 96 -23.02 31.43 -10.33
CA SER A 96 -22.58 32.82 -10.27
C SER A 96 -22.53 33.44 -11.67
N LEU A 97 -23.70 33.80 -12.17
CA LEU A 97 -24.02 35.14 -12.69
C LEU A 97 -25.55 35.33 -12.69
N LEU A 98 -26.24 34.79 -11.67
CA LEU A 98 -27.56 35.28 -11.30
C LEU A 98 -27.36 36.70 -10.76
N TYR A 99 -27.33 37.69 -11.64
CA TYR A 99 -28.14 38.93 -11.63
C TYR A 99 -27.65 39.85 -12.77
N GLU A 100 -28.60 40.10 -13.67
CA GLU A 100 -28.75 41.21 -14.63
C GLU A 100 -28.02 41.22 -16.00
N GLU A 101 -28.89 41.34 -17.02
CA GLU A 101 -28.72 41.68 -18.44
C GLU A 101 -28.59 40.54 -19.49
N GLU A 102 -29.50 40.59 -20.47
CA GLU A 102 -29.68 39.72 -21.65
C GLU A 102 -28.40 39.46 -22.46
N SER A 103 -27.44 40.39 -22.40
CA SER A 103 -26.11 40.26 -23.03
C SER A 103 -25.23 39.19 -22.38
N GLN A 104 -25.48 38.84 -21.12
CA GLN A 104 -24.74 37.80 -20.40
C GLN A 104 -25.25 36.38 -20.69
N SER A 105 -26.43 36.19 -21.29
CA SER A 105 -26.96 34.85 -21.59
C SER A 105 -26.06 34.06 -22.55
N TYR A 106 -25.60 34.70 -23.62
CA TYR A 106 -24.64 34.09 -24.56
C TYR A 106 -23.28 33.81 -23.90
N ARG A 107 -22.82 34.74 -23.04
CA ARG A 107 -21.55 34.59 -22.29
C ARG A 107 -21.64 33.53 -21.19
N TYR A 108 -22.84 33.27 -20.67
CA TYR A 108 -23.16 32.26 -19.67
C TYR A 108 -23.19 30.86 -20.27
N GLU A 109 -23.85 30.69 -21.42
CA GLU A 109 -23.81 29.43 -22.19
C GLU A 109 -22.38 29.07 -22.57
N ASP A 110 -21.59 30.04 -23.04
CA ASP A 110 -20.20 29.82 -23.40
C ASP A 110 -19.32 29.49 -22.18
N ALA A 111 -19.55 30.14 -21.03
CA ALA A 111 -18.85 29.83 -19.78
C ALA A 111 -19.20 28.44 -19.22
N GLN A 112 -20.47 28.01 -19.31
CA GLN A 112 -20.86 26.65 -18.94
C GLN A 112 -20.26 25.62 -19.91
N TYR A 113 -20.30 25.89 -21.20
CA TYR A 113 -19.70 25.03 -22.22
C TYR A 113 -18.19 24.84 -22.01
N GLN A 114 -17.47 25.94 -21.72
CA GLN A 114 -16.05 25.93 -21.35
C GLN A 114 -15.80 25.11 -20.08
N HIS A 115 -16.67 25.23 -19.07
CA HIS A 115 -16.58 24.47 -17.83
C HIS A 115 -16.74 22.96 -18.05
N TYR A 116 -17.70 22.55 -18.88
CA TYR A 116 -17.88 21.14 -19.26
C TYR A 116 -16.68 20.60 -20.06
N ILE A 117 -16.13 21.38 -21.00
CA ILE A 117 -14.91 20.99 -21.73
C ILE A 117 -13.73 20.78 -20.78
N MET A 118 -13.56 21.65 -19.78
CA MET A 118 -12.52 21.51 -18.77
C MET A 118 -12.71 20.26 -17.91
N CYS A 119 -13.95 19.97 -17.49
CA CYS A 119 -14.28 18.73 -16.77
C CYS A 119 -13.94 17.48 -17.59
N ILE A 120 -14.28 17.46 -18.88
CA ILE A 120 -13.97 16.35 -19.79
C ILE A 120 -12.46 16.19 -19.97
N LYS A 121 -11.70 17.29 -20.13
CA LYS A 121 -10.23 17.25 -20.21
C LYS A 121 -9.60 16.72 -18.91
N ASN A 122 -10.08 17.15 -17.75
CA ASN A 122 -9.59 16.68 -16.46
C ASN A 122 -9.94 15.20 -16.22
N HIS A 123 -11.14 14.77 -16.61
CA HIS A 123 -11.54 13.36 -16.57
C HIS A 123 -10.65 12.49 -17.46
N LYS A 124 -10.37 12.95 -18.69
CA LYS A 124 -9.45 12.27 -19.62
C LYS A 124 -8.03 12.17 -19.05
N ARG A 125 -7.50 13.26 -18.46
CA ARG A 125 -6.19 13.23 -17.80
C ARG A 125 -6.15 12.29 -16.59
N ALA A 126 -7.23 12.22 -15.81
CA ALA A 126 -7.31 11.29 -14.69
C ALA A 126 -7.26 9.83 -15.17
N ILE A 127 -7.92 9.53 -16.29
CA ILE A 127 -7.85 8.19 -16.92
C ILE A 127 -6.43 7.91 -17.44
N GLU A 128 -5.79 8.88 -18.11
CA GLU A 128 -4.40 8.76 -18.59
C GLU A 128 -3.37 8.60 -17.45
N TYR A 129 -3.66 9.08 -16.24
CA TYR A 129 -2.77 8.93 -15.08
C TYR A 129 -2.87 7.55 -14.43
N VAL A 130 -4.00 6.86 -14.62
CA VAL A 130 -4.30 5.54 -14.04
C VAL A 130 -3.91 4.40 -15.01
N ASN A 131 -3.77 4.70 -16.30
CA ASN A 131 -3.40 3.76 -17.35
C ASN A 131 -1.90 3.78 -17.65
#